data_AF-A0A165R2V5-F1
#
_entry.id   AF-A0A165R2V5-F1
#
_cell.length_a   1.000
_cell.length_b   1.000
_cell.length_c   1.000
_cell.angle_alpha   90.00
_cell.angle_beta   90.00
_cell.angle_gamma   90.00
#
_symmetry.space_group_name_H-M   'P 1'
#
loop_
_entity.id
_entity.type
_entity.pdbx_description
1 polymer ?
#
loop_
_entity_poly.entity_id
_entity_poly.type
_entity_poly.pdbx_seq_one_letter_code
_entity_poly.pdbx_strand_id
1 'polypeptide(L)'
;MPITVLDQLNGLVTDLTEHLNLTKNELVNCDPGDPKAKYLEKEVERLQERLDFLVGQRDEVQASGKTRYVYKFGTIEYFRQGFEDVTDINHMFVYYTRRILEVNEAPSKKVKCMENLMKVYEELKG
;
A
#
# COMPACT_ATOMS: atom_id res chain seq x y z
N MET A 1 -14.34 -13.44 -1.33
CA MET A 1 -13.82 -12.81 -0.09
C MET A 1 -12.98 -11.61 -0.53
N PRO A 2 -13.07 -10.44 0.11
CA PRO A 2 -12.21 -9.30 -0.24
C PRO A 2 -10.72 -9.67 -0.10
N ILE A 3 -9.88 -9.13 -0.98
CA ILE A 3 -8.42 -9.35 -0.94
C ILE A 3 -7.90 -8.76 0.37
N THR A 4 -7.07 -9.51 1.09
CA THR A 4 -6.43 -8.99 2.31
C THR A 4 -5.17 -8.21 1.99
N VAL A 5 -4.77 -7.31 2.88
CA VAL A 5 -3.49 -6.59 2.78
C VAL A 5 -2.34 -7.59 2.76
N LEU A 6 -2.44 -8.69 3.51
CA LEU A 6 -1.45 -9.76 3.52
C LEU A 6 -1.35 -10.46 2.16
N ASP A 7 -2.49 -10.80 1.54
CA ASP A 7 -2.50 -11.39 0.19
C ASP A 7 -1.86 -10.47 -0.84
N GLN A 8 -2.17 -9.16 -0.77
CA GLN A 8 -1.59 -8.17 -1.67
C GLN A 8 -0.08 -8.04 -1.49
N LEU A 9 0.40 -8.00 -0.24
CA LEU A 9 1.83 -7.95 0.07
C LEU A 9 2.55 -9.23 -0.38
N ASN A 10 1.94 -10.41 -0.19
CA ASN A 10 2.48 -11.68 -0.69
C ASN A 10 2.63 -11.69 -2.21
N GLY A 11 1.62 -11.20 -2.94
CA GLY A 11 1.70 -11.06 -4.40
C GLY A 11 2.84 -10.14 -4.81
N LEU A 12 2.92 -8.94 -4.23
CA LEU A 12 3.96 -7.96 -4.54
C LEU A 12 5.37 -8.47 -4.22
N VAL A 13 5.55 -9.16 -3.10
CA VAL A 13 6.83 -9.79 -2.73
C VAL A 13 7.21 -10.86 -3.75
N THR A 14 6.25 -11.68 -4.20
CA THR A 14 6.48 -12.72 -5.20
C THR A 14 6.90 -12.11 -6.53
N ASP A 15 6.11 -11.19 -7.07
CA ASP A 15 6.38 -10.50 -8.34
C ASP A 15 7.74 -9.79 -8.32
N LEU A 16 8.06 -9.10 -7.21
CA LEU A 16 9.32 -8.38 -7.08
C LEU A 16 10.52 -9.32 -6.93
N THR A 17 10.35 -10.45 -6.24
CA THR A 17 11.39 -11.49 -6.13
C THR A 17 11.70 -12.10 -7.49
N GLU A 18 10.66 -12.42 -8.28
CA GLU A 18 10.83 -12.92 -9.64
C GLU A 18 11.55 -11.91 -10.53
N HIS A 19 11.12 -10.65 -10.50
CA HIS A 19 11.77 -9.58 -11.27
C HIS A 19 13.23 -9.39 -10.88
N LEU A 20 13.53 -9.35 -9.57
CA LEU A 20 14.89 -9.27 -9.06
C LEU A 20 15.77 -10.42 -9.54
N ASN A 21 15.25 -11.65 -9.53
CA ASN A 21 15.96 -12.83 -10.02
C ASN A 21 16.24 -12.74 -11.52
N LEU A 22 15.27 -12.26 -12.32
CA LEU A 22 15.47 -12.01 -13.75
C LEU A 22 16.55 -10.95 -13.99
N THR A 23 16.53 -9.83 -13.25
CA THR A 23 17.54 -8.77 -13.36
C THR A 23 18.93 -9.26 -12.95
N LYS A 24 19.03 -10.05 -11.87
CA LYS A 24 20.30 -10.68 -11.45
C LYS A 24 20.83 -11.63 -12.51
N ASN A 25 19.97 -12.46 -13.11
CA ASN A 25 20.36 -13.36 -14.19
C ASN A 25 20.82 -12.58 -15.43
N GLU A 26 20.16 -11.48 -15.77
CA GLU A 26 20.57 -10.62 -16.88
C GLU A 26 21.94 -9.98 -16.62
N LEU A 27 22.18 -9.50 -15.40
CA LEU A 27 23.46 -8.93 -14.99
C LEU A 27 24.61 -9.94 -15.09
N VAL A 28 24.40 -11.19 -14.64
CA VAL A 28 25.39 -12.27 -14.71
C VAL A 28 25.79 -12.58 -16.16
N ASN A 29 24.87 -12.38 -17.11
CA ASN A 29 25.12 -12.62 -18.54
C ASN A 29 25.60 -11.37 -19.29
N CYS A 30 25.82 -10.24 -18.60
CA CYS A 30 26.26 -8.99 -19.19
C CYS A 30 27.79 -8.85 -19.15
N ASP A 31 28.39 -8.27 -20.18
CA ASP A 31 29.80 -7.92 -20.16
C ASP A 31 30.04 -6.81 -19.10
N PRO A 32 30.98 -6.98 -18.14
CA PRO A 32 31.29 -5.95 -17.15
C PRO A 32 31.70 -4.58 -17.75
N GLY A 33 32.19 -4.56 -18.99
CA GLY A 33 32.51 -3.33 -19.72
C GLY A 33 31.30 -2.60 -20.29
N ASP A 34 30.13 -3.25 -20.36
CA ASP A 34 28.90 -2.68 -20.92
C ASP A 34 28.26 -1.70 -19.91
N PRO A 35 27.91 -0.46 -20.33
CA PRO A 35 27.10 0.45 -19.52
C PRO A 35 25.83 -0.18 -18.91
N LYS A 36 25.27 -1.20 -19.58
CA LYS A 36 24.14 -1.97 -19.11
C LYS A 36 24.43 -2.73 -17.81
N ALA A 37 25.63 -3.27 -17.61
CA ALA A 37 25.99 -3.97 -16.37
C ALA A 37 25.88 -3.03 -15.16
N LYS A 38 26.45 -1.82 -15.26
CA LYS A 38 26.35 -0.79 -14.19
C LYS A 38 24.92 -0.34 -13.91
N TYR A 39 24.09 -0.28 -14.95
CA TYR A 39 22.67 0.02 -14.77
C TYR A 39 21.96 -1.11 -14.01
N LEU A 40 22.19 -2.36 -14.42
CA LEU A 40 21.59 -3.54 -13.79
C LEU A 40 22.06 -3.73 -12.33
N GLU A 41 23.31 -3.41 -12.00
CA GLU A 41 23.80 -3.41 -10.61
C GLU A 41 22.98 -2.49 -9.70
N LYS A 42 22.78 -1.23 -10.13
CA LYS A 42 21.95 -0.26 -9.39
C LYS A 42 20.49 -0.67 -9.34
N GLU A 43 19.99 -1.29 -10.40
CA GLU A 43 18.62 -1.78 -10.45
C GLU A 43 18.43 -2.93 -9.45
N VAL A 44 19.37 -3.87 -9.38
CA VAL A 44 19.38 -4.97 -8.40
C VAL A 44 19.38 -4.42 -6.98
N GLU A 45 20.22 -3.44 -6.66
CA GLU A 45 20.26 -2.79 -5.35
C GLU A 45 18.90 -2.16 -5.01
N ARG A 46 18.34 -1.35 -5.92
CA ARG A 46 17.03 -0.71 -5.74
C ARG A 46 15.88 -1.71 -5.56
N LEU A 47 15.88 -2.78 -6.34
CA LEU A 47 14.87 -3.83 -6.25
C LEU A 47 15.00 -4.62 -4.94
N GLN A 48 16.23 -4.87 -4.47
CA GLN A 48 16.49 -5.51 -3.20
C GLN A 48 16.00 -4.65 -2.02
N GLU A 49 16.31 -3.35 -1.99
CA GLU A 49 15.82 -2.43 -0.95
C GLU A 49 14.28 -2.40 -0.87
N ARG A 50 13.62 -2.37 -2.04
CA ARG A 50 12.15 -2.41 -2.12
C ARG A 50 11.59 -3.74 -1.63
N LEU A 51 12.25 -4.85 -1.94
CA LEU A 51 11.85 -6.18 -1.51
C LEU A 51 11.96 -6.30 0.01
N ASP A 52 13.07 -5.86 0.59
CA ASP A 52 13.30 -5.88 2.03
C ASP A 52 12.25 -5.04 2.77
N PHE A 53 11.90 -3.86 2.24
CA PHE A 53 10.82 -3.03 2.76
C PHE A 53 9.45 -3.76 2.73
N LEU A 54 9.08 -4.36 1.59
CA LEU A 54 7.80 -5.06 1.45
C LEU A 54 7.74 -6.32 2.33
N VAL A 55 8.84 -7.05 2.47
CA VAL A 55 8.96 -8.19 3.37
C VAL A 55 8.77 -7.75 4.82
N GLY A 56 9.41 -6.66 5.25
CA GLY A 56 9.20 -6.10 6.59
C GLY A 56 7.73 -5.74 6.85
N GLN A 57 7.08 -5.06 5.90
CA GLN A 57 5.65 -4.73 6.01
C GLN A 57 4.75 -5.96 6.04
N ARG A 58 5.03 -6.99 5.23
CA ARG A 58 4.31 -8.27 5.26
C ARG A 58 4.42 -8.94 6.62
N ASP A 59 5.64 -9.02 7.14
CA ASP A 59 5.93 -9.70 8.40
C ASP A 59 5.30 -8.97 9.60
N GLU A 60 5.28 -7.63 9.58
CA GLU A 60 4.53 -6.81 10.56
C GLU A 60 3.02 -7.09 10.53
N VAL A 61 2.42 -7.12 9.33
CA VAL A 61 0.99 -7.44 9.18
C VAL A 61 0.69 -8.85 9.66
N GLN A 62 1.53 -9.82 9.30
CA GLN A 62 1.38 -11.21 9.72
C GLN A 62 1.53 -11.35 11.24
N ALA A 63 2.53 -10.69 11.86
CA ALA A 63 2.77 -10.70 13.30
C ALA A 63 1.64 -10.02 14.09
N SER A 64 0.95 -9.04 13.50
CA SER A 64 -0.18 -8.37 14.14
C SER A 64 -1.37 -9.31 14.42
N GLY A 65 -1.48 -10.42 13.67
CA GLY A 65 -2.62 -11.34 13.74
C GLY A 65 -3.95 -10.75 13.25
N LYS A 66 -3.96 -9.49 12.80
CA LYS A 66 -5.17 -8.79 12.34
C LYS A 66 -5.37 -9.01 10.85
N THR A 67 -6.56 -9.47 10.47
CA THR A 67 -6.96 -9.50 9.06
C THR A 67 -7.40 -8.10 8.62
N ARG A 68 -6.62 -7.47 7.75
CA ARG A 68 -6.98 -6.20 7.11
C ARG A 68 -7.36 -6.44 5.66
N TYR A 69 -8.42 -5.81 5.20
CA TYR A 69 -8.89 -5.89 3.83
C TYR A 69 -8.44 -4.68 3.01
N VAL A 70 -8.27 -4.92 1.71
CA VAL A 70 -7.93 -3.89 0.73
C VAL A 70 -9.23 -3.29 0.21
N TYR A 71 -9.63 -2.15 0.76
CA TYR A 71 -10.74 -1.36 0.26
C TYR A 71 -10.25 -0.20 -0.59
N LYS A 72 -11.03 0.13 -1.62
CA LYS A 72 -10.78 1.32 -2.42
C LYS A 72 -10.89 2.56 -1.53
N PHE A 73 -9.91 3.46 -1.64
CA PHE A 73 -9.96 4.75 -0.94
C PHE A 73 -11.30 5.45 -1.18
N GLY A 74 -11.93 5.90 -0.10
CA GLY A 74 -13.21 6.61 -0.17
C GLY A 74 -14.46 5.76 -0.01
N THR A 75 -14.38 4.43 0.09
CA THR A 75 -15.53 3.59 0.43
C THR A 75 -15.84 3.62 1.93
N ILE A 76 -17.05 3.22 2.31
CA ILE A 76 -17.47 3.14 3.72
C ILE A 76 -16.55 2.17 4.48
N GLU A 77 -16.28 1.01 3.91
CA GLU A 77 -15.46 -0.04 4.54
C GLU A 77 -14.01 0.42 4.70
N TYR A 78 -13.49 1.20 3.74
CA TYR A 78 -12.17 1.80 3.84
C TYR A 78 -12.08 2.72 5.07
N PHE A 79 -13.07 3.58 5.27
CA PHE A 79 -13.10 4.47 6.43
C PHE A 79 -13.33 3.70 7.72
N ARG A 80 -14.30 2.76 7.78
CA ARG A 80 -14.55 1.95 8.98
C ARG A 80 -13.29 1.24 9.47
N GLN A 81 -12.58 0.55 8.58
CA GLN A 81 -11.32 -0.11 8.92
C GLN A 81 -10.24 0.91 9.36
N GLY A 82 -10.27 2.13 8.82
CA GLY A 82 -9.37 3.22 9.21
C GLY A 82 -9.63 3.82 10.59
N PHE A 83 -10.87 3.69 11.10
CA PHE A 83 -11.25 4.12 12.44
C PHE A 83 -11.14 2.99 13.50
N GLU A 84 -10.87 1.75 13.09
CA GLU A 84 -10.66 0.64 14.02
C GLU A 84 -9.48 0.94 14.97
N ASP A 85 -9.71 0.75 16.28
CA ASP A 85 -8.75 0.98 17.35
C ASP A 85 -8.21 2.41 17.47
N VAL A 86 -8.86 3.40 16.84
CA VAL A 86 -8.49 4.81 16.94
C VAL A 86 -9.02 5.41 18.24
N THR A 87 -8.13 5.96 19.07
CA THR A 87 -8.50 6.64 20.33
C THR A 87 -9.04 8.05 20.12
N ASP A 88 -8.60 8.75 19.06
CA ASP A 88 -9.07 10.11 18.71
C ASP A 88 -9.74 10.11 17.33
N ILE A 89 -11.06 9.92 17.36
CA ILE A 89 -11.91 9.87 16.17
C ILE A 89 -11.91 11.23 15.43
N ASN A 90 -11.82 12.35 16.16
CA ASN A 90 -11.83 13.68 15.55
C ASN A 90 -10.54 13.93 14.75
N HIS A 91 -9.40 13.53 15.29
CA HIS A 91 -8.12 13.62 14.60
C HIS A 91 -8.15 12.80 13.29
N MET A 92 -8.65 11.55 13.35
CA MET A 92 -8.74 10.70 12.16
C MET A 92 -9.73 11.23 11.12
N PHE A 93 -10.84 11.84 11.54
CA PHE A 93 -11.78 12.51 10.66
C PHE A 93 -11.13 13.68 9.90
N VAL A 94 -10.38 14.55 10.60
CA VAL A 94 -9.64 15.66 9.98
C VAL A 94 -8.58 15.15 9.01
N TYR A 95 -7.85 14.10 9.38
CA TYR A 95 -6.85 13.45 8.53
C TYR A 95 -7.46 13.00 7.19
N TYR A 96 -8.58 12.27 7.23
CA TYR A 96 -9.23 11.81 6.00
C TYR A 96 -9.84 12.94 5.18
N THR A 97 -10.40 13.96 5.84
CA THR A 97 -10.93 15.16 5.17
C THR A 97 -9.83 15.83 4.33
N ARG A 98 -8.65 16.08 4.91
CA ARG A 98 -7.51 16.65 4.17
C ARG A 98 -7.10 15.78 3.00
N ARG A 99 -6.96 14.47 3.24
CA ARG A 99 -6.54 13.54 2.20
C ARG A 99 -7.52 13.46 1.03
N ILE A 100 -8.84 13.51 1.27
CA ILE A 100 -9.87 13.57 0.21
C ILE A 100 -9.73 14.83 -0.64
N LEU A 101 -9.37 15.96 -0.03
CA LEU A 101 -9.18 17.21 -0.76
C LEU A 101 -7.90 17.20 -1.61
N GLU A 102 -6.85 16.54 -1.12
CA GLU A 102 -5.54 16.45 -1.77
C GLU A 102 -5.49 15.43 -2.94
N VAL A 103 -6.37 14.42 -2.98
CA VAL A 103 -6.35 13.45 -4.10
C VAL A 103 -6.68 14.11 -5.45
N ASN A 104 -5.99 13.69 -6.50
CA ASN A 104 -6.24 14.12 -7.88
C ASN A 104 -7.44 13.37 -8.49
N GLU A 105 -8.63 13.62 -7.93
CA GLU A 105 -9.89 13.00 -8.35
C GLU A 105 -10.92 14.06 -8.74
N ALA A 106 -11.89 13.68 -9.57
CA ALA A 106 -12.98 14.56 -9.98
C ALA A 106 -13.78 15.07 -8.76
N PRO A 107 -14.30 16.32 -8.79
CA PRO A 107 -15.05 16.89 -7.67
C PRO A 107 -16.20 16.01 -7.18
N SER A 108 -16.96 15.38 -8.10
CA SER A 108 -18.07 14.48 -7.75
C SER A 108 -17.64 13.26 -6.93
N LYS A 109 -16.45 12.70 -7.22
CA LYS A 109 -15.88 11.62 -6.43
C LYS A 109 -15.45 12.09 -5.05
N LYS A 110 -14.87 13.30 -4.94
CA LYS A 110 -14.51 13.89 -3.64
C LYS A 110 -15.72 14.09 -2.74
N VAL A 111 -16.82 14.61 -3.29
CA VAL A 111 -18.10 14.74 -2.58
C VAL A 111 -18.57 13.38 -2.04
N LYS A 112 -18.60 12.36 -2.90
CA LYS A 112 -19.00 11.01 -2.48
C LYS A 112 -18.08 10.40 -1.41
N CYS A 113 -16.78 10.68 -1.46
CA CYS A 113 -15.85 10.25 -0.40
C CYS A 113 -16.15 10.96 0.92
N MET A 114 -16.45 12.27 0.90
CA MET A 114 -16.85 13.02 2.09
C MET A 114 -18.16 12.53 2.68
N GLU A 115 -19.17 12.24 1.85
CA GLU A 115 -20.44 11.67 2.29
C GLU A 115 -20.24 10.33 3.01
N ASN A 116 -19.41 9.45 2.44
CA ASN A 116 -19.06 8.17 3.08
C ASN A 116 -18.29 8.36 4.39
N LEU A 117 -17.33 9.29 4.43
CA LEU A 117 -16.56 9.61 5.64
C LEU A 117 -17.49 10.13 6.75
N MET A 118 -18.37 11.08 6.43
CA MET A 118 -19.35 11.63 7.37
C MET A 118 -20.27 10.55 7.92
N LYS A 119 -20.77 9.65 7.06
CA LYS A 119 -21.62 8.55 7.49
C LYS A 119 -20.94 7.68 8.55
N VAL A 120 -19.69 7.27 8.31
CA VAL A 120 -18.92 6.46 9.27
C VAL A 120 -18.64 7.23 10.55
N TYR A 121 -18.32 8.52 10.44
CA TYR A 121 -18.04 9.36 11.60
C TYR A 121 -19.27 9.54 12.52
N GLU A 122 -20.46 9.75 11.95
CA GLU A 122 -21.71 9.84 12.71
C GLU A 122 -22.09 8.48 13.33
N GLU A 123 -21.88 7.36 12.61
CA GLU A 123 -22.08 6.00 13.15
C GLU A 123 -21.24 5.73 14.41
N LEU A 124 -20.03 6.30 14.49
CA LEU A 124 -19.10 6.11 15.61
C LEU A 124 -19.28 7.13 16.76
N LYS A 125 -20.03 8.21 16.52
CA LYS A 125 -20.37 9.22 17.52
C LYS A 125 -21.69 8.94 18.26
N GLY A 126 -22.57 8.15 17.65
CA GLY A 126 -23.81 7.64 18.26
C GLY A 126 -23.57 6.55 19.29
#